data_AF-A0A1G8WKI4-F1
#
_entry.id   AF-A0A1G8WKI4-F1
#
_cell.length_a   1.000
_cell.length_b   1.000
_cell.length_c   1.000
_cell.angle_alpha   90.00
_cell.angle_beta   90.00
_cell.angle_gamma   90.00
#
_symmetry.space_group_name_H-M   'P 1'
#
loop_
_entity.id
_entity.type
_entity.pdbx_description
1 polymer ?
#
loop_
_entity_poly.entity_id
_entity_poly.type
_entity_poly.pdbx_seq_one_letter_code
_entity_poly.pdbx_strand_id
1 'polypeptide(L)'
;MRQGQRLQVIGHRGCGTHYPENTLTAIRGCVPHVDAVEIDVRRCASGEIVVFHDETVDGATEPIPTLAEALDALPDDTGVNVELKHAGMADEVAALLRAVDDAMVSSFEAAALEPFREESIPTAYLFGEGFASGLDTATALGCSFSPTTQTPTVNASNRPTTAAWPSTRGRFPASAM
;
A
#
# COMPACT_ATOMS: atom_id res chain seq x y z
N MET A 1 18.21 -14.46 -18.97
CA MET A 1 18.31 -13.43 -17.91
C MET A 1 17.14 -12.47 -18.12
N ARG A 2 16.19 -12.39 -17.18
CA ARG A 2 15.06 -11.45 -17.32
C ARG A 2 15.60 -10.04 -17.08
N GLN A 3 15.28 -9.10 -17.97
CA GLN A 3 15.63 -7.70 -17.79
C GLN A 3 15.07 -7.21 -16.44
N GLY A 4 15.91 -6.45 -15.71
CA GLY A 4 15.80 -6.24 -14.27
C GLY A 4 14.53 -5.51 -13.84
N GLN A 5 13.79 -6.13 -12.92
CA GLN A 5 12.83 -5.39 -12.10
C GLN A 5 13.64 -4.60 -11.06
N ARG A 6 13.51 -3.27 -11.10
CA ARG A 6 14.01 -2.38 -10.05
C ARG A 6 13.27 -2.74 -8.75
N LEU A 7 14.00 -2.92 -7.66
CA LEU A 7 13.38 -3.04 -6.34
C LEU A 7 12.64 -1.72 -6.06
N GLN A 8 11.35 -1.81 -5.77
CA GLN A 8 10.59 -0.65 -5.33
C GLN A 8 10.80 -0.40 -3.84
N VAL A 9 10.94 0.86 -3.49
CA VAL A 9 10.99 1.34 -2.11
C VAL A 9 9.65 1.97 -1.78
N ILE A 10 8.96 1.40 -0.79
CA ILE A 10 7.67 1.90 -0.31
C ILE A 10 7.85 2.50 1.08
N GLY A 11 7.49 3.77 1.23
CA GLY A 11 7.53 4.48 2.50
C GLY A 11 6.38 4.07 3.41
N HIS A 12 6.62 3.10 4.31
CA HIS A 12 5.63 2.64 5.30
C HIS A 12 5.11 3.81 6.14
N ARG A 13 3.79 4.03 6.10
CA ARG A 13 3.04 5.12 6.73
C ARG A 13 3.59 6.52 6.43
N GLY A 14 4.08 6.76 5.22
CA GLY A 14 4.78 8.01 4.88
C GLY A 14 6.14 8.14 5.56
N CYS A 15 6.90 7.04 5.64
CA CYS A 15 8.19 6.99 6.34
C CYS A 15 8.02 7.29 7.86
N GLY A 16 7.07 6.62 8.51
CA GLY A 16 6.67 6.88 9.92
C GLY A 16 7.76 6.75 10.98
N THR A 17 8.94 6.23 10.64
CA THR A 17 10.12 6.28 11.52
C THR A 17 10.80 7.65 11.57
N HIS A 18 10.54 8.51 10.59
CA HIS A 18 11.15 9.83 10.43
C HIS A 18 10.16 10.99 10.61
N TYR A 19 8.88 10.72 10.39
CA TYR A 19 7.80 11.70 10.46
C TYR A 19 6.63 11.15 11.29
N PRO A 20 5.73 12.00 11.80
CA PRO A 20 4.46 11.55 12.37
C PRO A 20 3.71 10.68 11.36
N GLU A 21 3.56 9.39 11.64
CA GLU A 21 3.01 8.43 10.68
C GLU A 21 1.62 8.83 10.15
N ASN A 22 1.33 8.48 8.90
CA ASN A 22 0.01 8.69 8.29
C ASN A 22 -0.46 10.17 8.23
N THR A 23 0.45 11.14 8.30
CA THR A 23 0.12 12.57 8.15
C THR A 23 0.55 13.13 6.80
N LEU A 24 0.00 14.31 6.44
CA LEU A 24 0.45 15.03 5.25
C LEU A 24 1.93 15.45 5.34
N THR A 25 2.42 15.69 6.56
CA THR A 25 3.85 15.97 6.82
C THR A 25 4.70 14.76 6.45
N ALA A 26 4.30 13.57 6.89
CA ALA A 26 4.95 12.31 6.56
C ALA A 26 4.96 12.03 5.07
N ILE A 27 3.80 12.13 4.40
CA ILE A 27 3.70 11.94 2.95
C ILE A 27 4.69 12.87 2.23
N ARG A 28 4.57 14.19 2.43
CA ARG A 28 5.40 15.19 1.72
C ARG A 28 6.90 15.03 2.01
N GLY A 29 7.26 14.66 3.23
CA GLY A 29 8.65 14.42 3.62
C GLY A 29 9.23 13.12 3.03
N CYS A 30 8.40 12.09 2.88
CA CYS A 30 8.81 10.77 2.42
C CYS A 30 8.95 10.68 0.90
N VAL A 31 8.04 11.32 0.15
CA VAL A 31 7.96 11.24 -1.32
C VAL A 31 9.30 11.41 -2.05
N PRO A 32 10.18 12.37 -1.71
CA PRO A 32 11.46 12.54 -2.41
C PRO A 32 12.43 11.35 -2.33
N HIS A 33 12.13 10.35 -1.50
CA HIS A 33 13.02 9.25 -1.13
C HIS A 33 12.50 7.87 -1.52
N VAL A 34 11.28 7.77 -2.05
CA VAL A 34 10.58 6.50 -2.26
C VAL A 34 9.92 6.44 -3.64
N ASP A 35 9.62 5.23 -4.11
CA ASP A 35 8.85 5.03 -5.35
C ASP A 35 7.34 5.16 -5.08
N ALA A 36 6.90 4.78 -3.88
CA ALA A 36 5.53 4.87 -3.45
C ALA A 36 5.44 5.12 -1.94
N VAL A 37 4.30 5.63 -1.48
CA VAL A 37 3.98 5.75 -0.05
C VAL A 37 2.93 4.71 0.31
N GLU A 38 3.10 4.05 1.45
CA GLU A 38 2.03 3.24 2.05
C GLU A 38 1.31 4.08 3.11
N ILE A 39 -0.02 3.96 3.15
CA ILE A 39 -0.89 4.63 4.10
C ILE A 39 -1.97 3.67 4.60
N ASP A 40 -2.28 3.77 5.89
CA ASP A 40 -3.36 3.01 6.51
C ASP A 40 -4.67 3.78 6.44
N VAL A 41 -5.77 3.14 6.06
CA VAL A 41 -7.09 3.79 6.04
C VAL A 41 -8.13 3.06 6.88
N ARG A 42 -8.99 3.88 7.48
CA ARG A 42 -10.16 3.48 8.27
C ARG A 42 -11.36 4.34 7.90
N ARG A 43 -12.57 3.81 8.15
CA ARG A 43 -13.79 4.61 8.09
C ARG A 43 -14.07 5.23 9.45
N CYS A 44 -14.15 6.56 9.50
CA CYS A 44 -14.59 7.30 10.68
C CYS A 44 -16.10 7.08 10.92
N ALA A 45 -16.57 7.28 12.16
CA ALA A 45 -17.99 7.22 12.49
C ALA A 45 -18.84 8.25 11.70
N SER A 46 -18.24 9.34 11.22
CA SER A 46 -18.86 10.30 10.30
C SER A 46 -19.11 9.74 8.89
N GLY A 47 -18.48 8.62 8.54
CA GLY A 47 -18.53 7.98 7.22
C GLY A 47 -17.32 8.30 6.33
N GLU A 48 -16.53 9.31 6.69
CA GLU A 48 -15.32 9.72 5.95
C GLU A 48 -14.22 8.65 6.02
N ILE A 49 -13.49 8.45 4.92
CA ILE A 49 -12.30 7.59 4.90
C ILE A 49 -11.10 8.43 5.30
N VAL A 50 -10.48 8.07 6.42
CA VAL A 50 -9.39 8.80 7.05
C VAL A 50 -8.12 7.96 7.05
N VAL A 51 -6.98 8.64 7.01
CA VAL A 51 -5.66 8.00 6.99
C VAL A 51 -5.17 7.85 8.43
N PHE A 52 -5.35 6.66 9.00
CA PHE A 52 -5.00 6.38 10.37
C PHE A 52 -4.91 4.87 10.63
N HIS A 53 -3.90 4.46 11.42
CA HIS A 53 -3.62 3.05 11.67
C HIS A 53 -4.55 2.42 12.72
N ASP A 54 -4.69 3.08 13.88
CA ASP A 54 -5.37 2.53 15.05
C ASP A 54 -6.88 2.77 15.02
N GLU A 55 -7.64 1.99 15.79
CA GLU A 55 -9.09 2.14 15.88
C GLU A 55 -9.50 3.39 16.68
N THR A 56 -8.68 3.80 17.66
CA THR A 56 -8.88 5.03 18.44
C THR A 56 -7.83 6.07 18.04
N VAL A 57 -8.22 7.34 18.08
CA VAL A 57 -7.33 8.47 17.74
C VAL A 57 -6.29 8.78 18.82
N ASP A 58 -6.16 7.91 19.82
CA ASP A 58 -5.20 8.07 20.90
C ASP A 58 -3.78 8.02 20.31
N GLY A 59 -2.98 9.06 20.56
CA GLY A 59 -1.63 9.16 20.00
C GLY A 59 -1.52 9.91 18.67
N ALA A 60 -2.61 10.41 18.10
CA ALA A 60 -2.52 11.36 16.99
C ALA A 60 -1.76 12.62 17.43
N THR A 61 -0.71 12.99 16.68
CA THR A 61 0.16 14.14 16.99
C THR A 61 -0.02 15.30 16.01
N GLU A 62 -0.75 15.08 14.92
CA GLU A 62 -1.13 16.06 13.90
C GLU A 62 -2.60 15.81 13.47
N PRO A 63 -3.22 16.74 12.71
CA PRO A 63 -4.53 16.49 12.11
C PRO A 63 -4.52 15.22 11.25
N ILE A 64 -5.54 14.39 11.44
CA ILE A 64 -5.75 13.17 10.65
C ILE A 64 -6.28 13.56 9.27
N PRO A 65 -5.57 13.28 8.17
CA PRO A 65 -6.06 13.61 6.85
C PRO A 65 -7.14 12.63 6.38
N THR A 66 -8.02 13.10 5.51
CA THR A 66 -8.86 12.24 4.68
C THR A 66 -8.03 11.53 3.62
N LEU A 67 -8.52 10.42 3.08
CA LEU A 67 -7.87 9.76 1.95
C LEU A 67 -7.73 10.69 0.74
N ALA A 68 -8.74 11.50 0.45
CA ALA A 68 -8.68 12.47 -0.65
C ALA A 68 -7.53 13.48 -0.46
N GLU A 69 -7.38 14.05 0.73
CA GLU A 69 -6.28 14.99 1.03
C GLU A 69 -4.91 14.34 0.93
N ALA A 70 -4.79 13.07 1.35
CA ALA A 70 -3.54 12.32 1.24
C ALA A 70 -3.18 12.04 -0.22
N LEU A 71 -4.15 11.67 -1.06
CA LEU A 71 -3.94 11.46 -2.49
C LEU A 71 -3.57 12.77 -3.20
N ASP A 72 -4.23 13.88 -2.87
CA ASP A 72 -3.92 15.21 -3.41
C ASP A 72 -2.51 15.71 -3.02
N ALA A 73 -1.93 15.17 -1.94
CA ALA A 73 -0.58 15.51 -1.50
C ALA A 73 0.53 14.73 -2.24
N LEU A 74 0.19 13.71 -3.03
CA LEU A 74 1.13 12.91 -3.80
C LEU A 74 1.41 13.56 -5.16
N PRO A 75 2.67 13.63 -5.61
CA PRO A 75 2.98 13.94 -7.00
C PRO A 75 2.51 12.84 -7.96
N ASP A 76 2.18 13.21 -9.20
CA ASP A 76 1.70 12.30 -10.27
C ASP A 76 2.66 11.13 -10.60
N ASP A 77 3.94 11.24 -10.22
CA ASP A 77 4.97 10.23 -10.43
C ASP A 77 5.31 9.38 -9.20
N THR A 78 4.54 9.51 -8.12
CA THR A 78 4.67 8.70 -6.91
C THR A 78 3.49 7.75 -6.75
N GLY A 79 3.78 6.47 -6.52
CA GLY A 79 2.73 5.47 -6.28
C GLY A 79 2.13 5.52 -4.87
N VAL A 80 0.99 4.86 -4.66
CA VAL A 80 0.36 4.74 -3.34
C VAL A 80 -0.15 3.33 -3.04
N ASN A 81 0.26 2.76 -1.91
CA ASN A 81 -0.35 1.55 -1.36
C ASN A 81 -1.34 1.96 -0.26
N VAL A 82 -2.62 1.69 -0.47
CA VAL A 82 -3.66 1.96 0.52
C VAL A 82 -3.96 0.67 1.28
N GLU A 83 -3.56 0.61 2.54
CA GLU A 83 -3.91 -0.51 3.42
C GLU A 83 -5.30 -0.31 4.03
N LEU A 84 -6.25 -1.17 3.67
CA LEU A 84 -7.56 -1.24 4.31
C LEU A 84 -7.44 -1.99 5.63
N LYS A 85 -7.70 -1.30 6.74
CA LYS A 85 -7.70 -1.93 8.07
C LYS A 85 -8.92 -2.79 8.36
N HIS A 86 -10.00 -2.60 7.60
CA HIS A 86 -11.21 -3.40 7.72
C HIS A 86 -12.04 -3.34 6.44
N ALA A 87 -12.98 -4.27 6.28
CA ALA A 87 -13.94 -4.25 5.20
C ALA A 87 -14.94 -3.07 5.27
N GLY A 88 -15.72 -2.88 4.19
CA GLY A 88 -16.83 -1.91 4.17
C GLY A 88 -16.49 -0.50 3.68
N MET A 89 -15.39 -0.33 2.95
CA MET A 89 -15.01 0.96 2.32
C MET A 89 -14.51 0.83 0.87
N ALA A 90 -14.73 -0.34 0.26
CA ALA A 90 -14.15 -0.64 -1.04
C ALA A 90 -14.62 0.30 -2.14
N ASP A 91 -15.93 0.59 -2.22
CA ASP A 91 -16.51 1.43 -3.28
C ASP A 91 -15.95 2.86 -3.24
N GLU A 92 -15.88 3.48 -2.06
CA GLU A 92 -15.36 4.83 -1.90
C GLU A 92 -13.85 4.90 -2.15
N VAL A 93 -13.09 3.92 -1.66
CA VAL A 93 -11.65 3.84 -1.92
C VAL A 93 -11.38 3.63 -3.42
N ALA A 94 -12.08 2.69 -4.07
CA ALA A 94 -11.93 2.44 -5.49
C ALA A 94 -12.30 3.68 -6.33
N ALA A 95 -13.36 4.40 -5.96
CA ALA A 95 -13.75 5.62 -6.65
C ALA A 95 -12.64 6.68 -6.62
N LEU A 96 -11.95 6.85 -5.49
CA LEU A 96 -10.83 7.78 -5.36
C LEU A 96 -9.59 7.28 -6.14
N LEU A 97 -9.27 6.00 -6.03
CA LEU A 97 -8.06 5.43 -6.65
C LEU A 97 -8.15 5.30 -8.17
N ARG A 98 -9.34 5.31 -8.79
CA ARG A 98 -9.47 5.34 -10.26
C ARG A 98 -8.87 6.58 -10.91
N ALA A 99 -8.67 7.67 -10.14
CA ALA A 99 -7.98 8.87 -10.60
C ALA A 99 -6.45 8.81 -10.40
N VAL A 100 -5.94 7.75 -9.75
CA VAL A 100 -4.53 7.59 -9.41
C VAL A 100 -3.92 6.57 -10.35
N ASP A 101 -2.97 7.02 -11.17
CA ASP A 101 -2.35 6.19 -12.20
C ASP A 101 -1.55 5.00 -11.63
N ASP A 102 -0.96 5.15 -10.44
CA ASP A 102 -0.10 4.13 -9.82
C ASP A 102 -0.54 3.83 -8.38
N ALA A 103 -1.59 3.02 -8.26
CA ALA A 103 -2.20 2.65 -6.99
C ALA A 103 -2.24 1.13 -6.77
N MET A 104 -2.17 0.73 -5.50
CA MET A 104 -2.42 -0.61 -5.02
C MET A 104 -3.27 -0.56 -3.75
N VAL A 105 -4.07 -1.59 -3.53
CA VAL A 105 -4.82 -1.78 -2.29
C VAL A 105 -4.30 -3.01 -1.57
N SER A 106 -4.02 -2.91 -0.27
CA SER A 106 -3.62 -4.05 0.54
C SER A 106 -4.50 -4.22 1.77
N SER A 107 -4.54 -5.42 2.34
CA SER A 107 -5.21 -5.67 3.62
C SER A 107 -4.80 -7.00 4.24
N PHE A 108 -4.87 -7.10 5.56
CA PHE A 108 -4.84 -8.36 6.29
C PHE A 108 -6.19 -9.09 6.32
N GLU A 109 -7.28 -8.39 5.98
CA GLU A 109 -8.63 -8.95 5.92
C GLU A 109 -8.99 -9.32 4.48
N ALA A 110 -9.12 -10.61 4.19
CA ALA A 110 -9.51 -11.08 2.86
C ALA A 110 -10.85 -10.45 2.40
N ALA A 111 -11.81 -10.33 3.33
CA ALA A 111 -13.11 -9.71 3.07
C ALA A 111 -13.03 -8.23 2.65
N ALA A 112 -11.97 -7.50 3.03
CA ALA A 112 -11.77 -6.13 2.58
C ALA A 112 -11.29 -6.05 1.12
N LEU A 113 -10.63 -7.11 0.63
CA LEU A 113 -10.10 -7.19 -0.73
C LEU A 113 -11.07 -7.85 -1.73
N GLU A 114 -12.00 -8.68 -1.25
CA GLU A 114 -12.99 -9.36 -2.10
C GLU A 114 -13.70 -8.44 -3.10
N PRO A 115 -14.19 -7.23 -2.72
CA PRO A 115 -14.86 -6.34 -3.66
C PRO A 115 -13.95 -5.82 -4.78
N PHE A 116 -12.63 -5.72 -4.54
CA PHE A 116 -11.67 -5.22 -5.53
C PHE A 116 -11.36 -6.23 -6.63
N ARG A 117 -11.86 -7.47 -6.56
CA ARG A 117 -11.68 -8.47 -7.63
C ARG A 117 -12.34 -8.08 -8.94
N GLU A 118 -13.36 -7.22 -8.88
CA GLU A 118 -14.07 -6.69 -10.05
C GLU A 118 -13.46 -5.36 -10.53
N GLU A 119 -12.53 -4.78 -9.76
CA GLU A 119 -11.81 -3.56 -10.11
C GLU A 119 -10.53 -3.86 -10.90
N SER A 120 -10.07 -2.90 -11.70
CA SER A 120 -8.74 -2.98 -12.33
C SER A 120 -7.60 -2.58 -11.40
N ILE A 121 -7.90 -2.28 -10.14
CA ILE A 121 -6.93 -1.83 -9.13
C ILE A 121 -6.18 -3.05 -8.60
N PRO A 122 -4.84 -3.09 -8.69
CA PRO A 122 -4.03 -4.16 -8.12
C PRO A 122 -4.27 -4.33 -6.62
N THR A 123 -4.32 -5.58 -6.16
CA THR A 123 -4.47 -5.89 -4.73
C THR A 123 -3.32 -6.74 -4.19
N ALA A 124 -3.07 -6.62 -2.88
CA ALA A 124 -2.12 -7.46 -2.16
C ALA A 124 -2.67 -7.92 -0.80
N TYR A 125 -2.64 -9.23 -0.55
CA TYR A 125 -2.98 -9.78 0.77
C TYR A 125 -1.77 -9.71 1.71
N LEU A 126 -1.97 -9.13 2.89
CA LEU A 126 -0.97 -8.99 3.94
C LEU A 126 -1.12 -10.11 4.98
N PHE A 127 0.00 -10.63 5.48
CA PHE A 127 -0.02 -11.60 6.57
C PHE A 127 1.24 -11.52 7.42
N GLY A 128 1.06 -11.64 8.74
CA GLY A 128 2.16 -11.57 9.72
C GLY A 128 2.80 -12.92 10.02
N GLU A 129 2.00 -13.98 10.11
CA GLU A 129 2.43 -15.35 10.41
C GLU A 129 1.81 -16.35 9.43
N GLY A 130 2.39 -17.55 9.35
CA GLY A 130 1.85 -18.64 8.52
C GLY A 130 2.01 -18.39 7.02
N PHE A 131 3.24 -18.41 6.51
CA PHE A 131 3.55 -18.14 5.10
C PHE A 131 2.72 -19.00 4.12
N ALA A 132 2.58 -20.30 4.38
CA ALA A 132 1.82 -21.19 3.51
C ALA A 132 0.33 -20.82 3.46
N SER A 133 -0.30 -20.65 4.63
CA SER A 133 -1.70 -20.25 4.72
C SER A 133 -1.95 -18.85 4.14
N GLY A 134 -1.02 -17.91 4.33
CA GLY A 134 -1.10 -16.58 3.75
C GLY A 134 -1.03 -16.62 2.21
N LEU A 135 -0.14 -17.45 1.66
CA LEU A 135 -0.01 -17.64 0.22
C LEU A 135 -1.25 -18.31 -0.39
N ASP A 136 -1.84 -19.29 0.30
CA ASP A 136 -3.09 -19.93 -0.13
C ASP A 136 -4.23 -18.91 -0.20
N THR A 137 -4.37 -18.05 0.80
CA THR A 137 -5.39 -16.97 0.80
C THR A 137 -5.16 -15.97 -0.33
N ALA A 138 -3.92 -15.50 -0.52
CA ALA A 138 -3.59 -14.59 -1.62
C ALA A 138 -3.92 -15.19 -2.99
N THR A 139 -3.60 -16.49 -3.17
CA THR A 139 -3.90 -17.24 -4.39
C THR A 139 -5.40 -17.36 -4.61
N ALA A 140 -6.19 -17.65 -3.56
CA ALA A 140 -7.65 -17.74 -3.65
C ALA A 140 -8.31 -16.40 -4.01
N LEU A 141 -7.74 -15.29 -3.54
CA LEU A 141 -8.16 -13.93 -3.88
C LEU A 141 -7.72 -13.51 -5.29
N GLY A 142 -6.69 -14.15 -5.85
CA GLY A 142 -6.10 -13.77 -7.14
C GLY A 142 -5.24 -12.50 -7.04
N CYS A 143 -4.67 -12.22 -5.86
CA CYS A 143 -3.92 -11.01 -5.59
C CYS A 143 -2.43 -11.28 -5.34
N SER A 144 -1.63 -10.21 -5.30
CA SER A 144 -0.24 -10.27 -4.83
C SER A 144 -0.19 -10.52 -3.32
N PHE A 145 1.00 -10.70 -2.74
CA PHE A 145 1.13 -10.88 -1.30
C PHE A 145 2.37 -10.22 -0.70
N SER A 146 2.24 -9.78 0.56
CA SER A 146 3.36 -9.23 1.32
C SER A 146 3.39 -9.82 2.75
N PRO A 147 4.42 -10.60 3.11
CA PRO A 147 4.64 -10.99 4.49
C PRO A 147 5.18 -9.79 5.29
N THR A 148 4.60 -9.50 6.45
CA THR A 148 5.02 -8.33 7.26
C THR A 148 6.18 -8.60 8.22
N THR A 149 6.53 -9.86 8.44
CA THR A 149 7.72 -10.25 9.22
C THR A 149 8.94 -10.45 8.32
N GLN A 150 10.01 -9.70 8.59
CA GLN A 150 11.34 -9.90 7.97
C GLN A 150 12.00 -11.19 8.48
N THR A 151 11.52 -12.36 8.08
CA THR A 151 12.36 -13.56 8.21
C THR A 151 12.12 -14.53 7.05
N PRO A 152 12.92 -14.46 5.98
CA PRO A 152 13.04 -15.58 5.06
C PRO A 152 14.06 -16.56 5.63
N THR A 153 13.65 -17.52 6.45
CA THR A 153 14.35 -18.83 6.43
C THR A 153 13.71 -19.68 5.35
N VAL A 154 14.10 -19.43 4.09
CA VAL A 154 13.92 -20.39 3.00
C VAL A 154 15.29 -20.70 2.40
N ASN A 155 15.63 -21.99 2.35
CA ASN A 155 16.84 -22.46 1.69
C ASN A 155 16.70 -22.30 0.15
N ALA A 156 17.82 -22.44 -0.54
CA ALA A 156 18.10 -21.94 -1.89
C ALA A 156 17.22 -22.46 -3.07
N SER A 157 16.08 -23.14 -2.85
CA SER A 157 15.37 -23.84 -3.92
C SER A 157 13.84 -23.65 -4.04
N ASN A 158 13.17 -22.81 -3.26
CA ASN A 158 11.71 -22.59 -3.41
C ASN A 158 11.35 -21.11 -3.60
N ARG A 159 11.10 -20.67 -4.85
CA ARG A 159 10.81 -19.25 -5.17
C ARG A 159 9.35 -18.97 -5.56
N PRO A 160 8.49 -18.58 -4.62
CA PRO A 160 7.41 -17.64 -4.89
C PRO A 160 7.96 -16.20 -4.91
N THR A 161 7.48 -15.35 -5.82
CA THR A 161 7.89 -13.94 -5.92
C THR A 161 7.07 -13.08 -4.96
N THR A 162 7.75 -12.30 -4.11
CA THR A 162 7.17 -11.21 -3.29
C THR A 162 6.30 -10.29 -4.15
N ALA A 163 5.28 -9.61 -3.56
CA ALA A 163 4.46 -8.60 -4.24
C ALA A 163 5.32 -7.71 -5.13
N ALA A 164 5.29 -8.01 -6.43
CA ALA A 164 5.82 -7.14 -7.44
C ALA A 164 4.68 -6.20 -7.76
N TRP A 165 4.85 -4.94 -7.39
CA TRP A 165 4.00 -3.89 -7.91
C TRP A 165 3.96 -4.01 -9.44
N PRO A 166 2.78 -3.95 -10.08
CA PRO A 166 2.65 -4.23 -11.50
C PRO A 166 3.22 -3.15 -12.43
N SER A 167 4.23 -2.38 -11.99
CA SER A 167 4.64 -1.10 -12.56
C SER A 167 4.77 -1.11 -14.08
N THR A 168 4.10 -0.17 -14.75
CA THR A 168 4.25 0.14 -16.17
C THR A 168 5.31 1.21 -16.44
N ARG A 169 5.86 1.87 -15.41
CA ARG A 169 6.72 3.04 -15.57
C ARG A 169 8.21 2.71 -15.50
N GLY A 170 8.84 2.59 -16.67
CA GLY A 170 10.28 2.66 -16.82
C GLY A 170 10.77 4.12 -16.77
N ARG A 171 11.09 4.64 -15.59
CA ARG A 171 11.76 5.96 -15.45
C ARG A 171 13.27 5.76 -15.41
N PHE A 172 13.93 5.87 -16.57
CA PHE A 172 15.34 6.26 -16.62
C PHE A 172 15.42 7.77 -16.36
N PRO A 173 16.29 8.26 -15.47
CA PRO A 173 16.65 9.67 -15.52
C PRO A 173 17.39 9.91 -16.84
N ALA A 174 16.96 10.91 -17.61
CA ALA A 174 17.80 11.49 -18.63
C ALA A 174 19.12 11.88 -17.96
N SER A 175 20.20 11.23 -18.37
CA SER A 175 21.53 11.56 -17.91
C SER A 175 21.81 12.98 -18.35
N ALA A 176 22.08 13.87 -17.40
CA ALA A 176 22.74 15.12 -17.70
C ALA A 176 24.17 14.81 -18.18
N MET A 177 24.41 14.92 -19.50
CA MET A 177 25.66 15.35 -20.14
C MET A 177 25.34 15.82 -21.56
#